data_AF-A0A6B3EQK8-F1
#
_entry.id   AF-A0A6B3EQK8-F1
#
_cell.length_a   1.000
_cell.length_b   1.000
_cell.length_c   1.000
_cell.angle_alpha   90.00
_cell.angle_beta   90.00
_cell.angle_gamma   90.00
#
_symmetry.space_group_name_H-M   'P 1'
#
loop_
_entity.id
_entity.type
_entity.pdbx_description
1 polymer ?
#
loop_
_entity_poly.entity_id
_entity_poly.type
_entity_poly.pdbx_seq_one_letter_code
_entity_poly.pdbx_strand_id
1 'polypeptide(L)'
;AISHGDYTRRVSGADRGDELGSLAETINRMADDLEAQDHHRKELVANVSHELRTPIAALRAVLENVVDGVSAADPETMRTALKQTERLGRLVETLLDLSRLDHGAVPLRARSFEVWPYLSGVLKEAQLTGAAVARRKLASESGSHTRSDVALALDVSPPELTA
;
A
#
# COMPACT_ATOMS: atom_id res chain seq x y z
N ALA A 1 31.29 7.68 15.78
CA ALA A 1 29.94 8.06 16.24
C ALA A 1 28.92 7.89 15.12
N ILE A 2 29.00 8.64 14.01
CA ILE A 2 28.19 8.39 12.79
C ILE A 2 28.41 6.94 12.28
N SER A 3 29.66 6.47 12.26
CA SER A 3 30.00 5.08 11.94
C SER A 3 29.41 4.01 12.87
N HIS A 4 28.85 4.41 14.00
CA HIS A 4 28.21 3.51 14.97
C HIS A 4 26.67 3.63 14.92
N GLY A 5 26.11 4.29 13.90
CA GLY A 5 24.67 4.40 13.67
C GLY A 5 23.99 5.62 14.29
N ASP A 6 24.73 6.52 14.94
CA ASP A 6 24.20 7.81 15.40
C ASP A 6 24.30 8.85 14.28
N TYR A 7 23.31 8.83 13.38
CA TYR A 7 23.21 9.74 12.24
C TYR A 7 22.74 11.15 12.63
N THR A 8 22.33 11.40 13.87
CA THR A 8 21.91 12.73 14.34
C THR A 8 23.11 13.66 14.61
N ARG A 9 24.31 13.10 14.66
CA ARG A 9 25.53 13.88 14.84
C ARG A 9 25.96 14.57 13.56
N ARG A 10 26.53 15.77 13.73
CA ARG A 10 27.09 16.58 12.65
C ARG A 10 28.56 16.89 12.94
N VAL A 11 29.35 16.91 11.89
CA VAL A 11 30.76 17.33 11.89
C VAL A 11 30.79 18.86 11.94
N SER A 12 31.54 19.38 12.91
CA SER A 12 31.75 20.82 13.09
C SER A 12 32.72 21.38 12.03
N GLY A 13 32.69 22.70 11.79
CA GLY A 13 33.62 23.34 10.85
C GLY A 13 33.15 23.32 9.39
N ALA A 14 31.87 23.05 9.12
CA ALA A 14 31.29 23.18 7.78
C ALA A 14 31.19 24.65 7.30
N ASP A 15 31.33 25.60 8.20
CA ASP A 15 31.42 27.05 7.96
C ASP A 15 32.80 27.50 7.47
N ARG A 16 33.79 26.60 7.46
CA ARG A 16 35.12 26.87 6.95
C ARG A 16 35.10 27.00 5.42
N GLY A 17 35.74 28.04 4.90
CA GLY A 17 35.88 28.26 3.45
C GLY A 17 37.02 27.47 2.80
N ASP A 18 37.41 26.32 3.37
CA ASP A 18 38.51 25.46 2.91
C ASP A 18 38.02 24.04 2.56
N GLU A 19 38.92 23.19 2.06
CA GLU A 19 38.62 21.81 1.66
C GLU A 19 38.09 20.96 2.82
N LEU A 20 38.51 21.29 4.05
CA LEU A 20 38.03 20.61 5.26
C LEU A 20 36.58 20.99 5.56
N GLY A 21 36.18 22.25 5.33
CA GLY A 21 34.79 22.69 5.39
C GLY A 21 33.90 21.99 4.37
N SER A 22 34.36 21.88 3.12
CA SER A 22 33.62 21.15 2.06
C SER A 22 33.46 19.65 2.38
N LEU A 23 34.49 19.03 2.96
CA LEU A 23 34.41 17.64 3.44
C LEU A 23 33.41 17.51 4.60
N ALA A 24 33.44 18.45 5.56
CA ALA A 24 32.49 18.46 6.67
C ALA A 24 31.04 18.61 6.17
N GLU A 25 30.78 19.46 5.18
CA GLU A 25 29.47 19.60 4.55
C GLU A 25 29.02 18.28 3.87
N THR A 26 29.92 17.64 3.12
CA THR A 26 29.65 16.37 2.45
C THR A 26 29.30 15.26 3.45
N ILE A 27 30.04 15.17 4.56
CA ILE A 27 29.76 14.20 5.62
C ILE A 27 28.42 14.49 6.30
N ASN A 28 28.09 15.76 6.53
CA ASN A 28 26.80 16.14 7.12
C ASN A 28 25.64 15.78 6.21
N ARG A 29 25.77 16.01 4.90
CA ARG A 29 24.76 15.59 3.91
C ARG A 29 24.58 14.08 3.87
N MET A 30 25.67 13.32 3.89
CA MET A 30 25.60 11.87 4.00
C MET A 30 24.94 11.42 5.31
N ALA A 31 25.18 12.12 6.43
CA ALA A 31 24.50 11.83 7.68
C ALA A 31 22.99 12.13 7.60
N ASP A 32 22.58 13.22 6.95
CA ASP A 32 21.17 13.55 6.69
C ASP A 32 20.49 12.44 5.86
N ASP A 33 21.14 11.99 4.78
CA ASP A 33 20.61 10.92 3.92
C ASP A 33 20.45 9.59 4.69
N LEU A 34 21.45 9.22 5.50
CA LEU A 34 21.40 8.01 6.32
C LEU A 34 20.34 8.09 7.43
N GLU A 35 20.18 9.27 8.05
CA GLU A 35 19.13 9.52 9.04
C GLU A 35 17.74 9.36 8.42
N ALA A 36 17.51 9.95 7.25
CA ALA A 36 16.26 9.82 6.51
C ALA A 36 15.97 8.36 6.11
N GLN A 37 16.97 7.63 5.63
CA GLN A 37 16.82 6.20 5.31
C GLN A 37 16.48 5.35 6.54
N ASP A 38 17.16 5.57 7.66
CA ASP A 38 16.88 4.82 8.89
C ASP A 38 15.48 5.16 9.45
N HIS A 39 15.05 6.41 9.36
CA HIS A 39 13.69 6.83 9.71
C HIS A 39 12.64 6.13 8.84
N HIS A 40 12.76 6.20 7.52
CA HIS A 40 11.85 5.54 6.59
C HIS A 40 11.79 4.02 6.82
N ARG A 41 12.94 3.39 7.08
CA ARG A 41 12.99 1.96 7.41
C ARG A 41 12.19 1.64 8.67
N LYS A 42 12.36 2.43 9.73
CA LYS A 42 11.64 2.26 11.00
C LYS A 42 10.13 2.46 10.82
N GLU A 43 9.72 3.50 10.10
CA GLU A 43 8.32 3.77 9.78
C GLU A 43 7.69 2.65 8.96
N LEU A 44 8.38 2.16 7.93
CA LEU A 44 7.92 1.03 7.12
C LEU A 44 7.69 -0.20 8.00
N VAL A 45 8.66 -0.57 8.82
CA VAL A 45 8.55 -1.72 9.73
C VAL A 45 7.37 -1.56 10.70
N ALA A 46 7.20 -0.37 11.28
CA ALA A 46 6.08 -0.08 12.17
C ALA A 46 4.73 -0.21 11.45
N ASN A 47 4.57 0.45 10.30
CA ASN A 47 3.34 0.46 9.51
C ASN A 47 2.96 -0.95 9.05
N VAL A 48 3.93 -1.71 8.53
CA VAL A 48 3.73 -3.11 8.12
C VAL A 48 3.30 -3.97 9.30
N SER A 49 3.95 -3.83 10.45
CA SER A 49 3.60 -4.59 11.65
C SER A 49 2.16 -4.30 12.09
N HIS A 50 1.74 -3.03 12.04
CA HIS A 50 0.37 -2.63 12.36
C HIS A 50 -0.67 -3.17 11.37
N GLU A 51 -0.40 -3.05 10.07
CA GLU A 51 -1.29 -3.52 9.01
C GLU A 51 -1.40 -5.06 8.96
N LEU A 52 -0.36 -5.79 9.35
CA LEU A 52 -0.41 -7.26 9.50
C LEU A 52 -1.16 -7.69 10.76
N ARG A 53 -0.96 -7.00 11.89
CA ARG A 53 -1.56 -7.37 13.18
C ARG A 53 -3.08 -7.38 13.14
N THR A 54 -3.68 -6.43 12.43
CA THR A 54 -5.14 -6.27 12.34
C THR A 54 -5.85 -7.48 11.70
N PRO A 55 -5.55 -7.88 10.45
CA PRO A 55 -6.16 -9.06 9.84
C PRO A 55 -5.79 -10.36 10.55
N ILE A 56 -4.59 -10.49 11.14
CA ILE A 56 -4.22 -11.66 11.95
C ILE A 56 -5.12 -11.76 13.19
N ALA A 57 -5.31 -10.67 13.92
CA ALA A 57 -6.17 -10.66 15.10
C ALA A 57 -7.62 -10.97 14.75
N ALA A 58 -8.14 -10.41 13.66
CA ALA A 58 -9.48 -10.69 13.16
C ALA A 58 -9.65 -12.16 12.75
N LEU A 59 -8.68 -12.71 12.00
CA LEU A 59 -8.67 -14.12 11.61
C LEU A 59 -8.65 -15.03 12.84
N ARG A 60 -7.80 -14.71 13.82
CA ARG A 60 -7.70 -15.48 15.07
C ARG A 60 -9.00 -15.48 15.84
N ALA A 61 -9.65 -14.33 15.99
CA ALA A 61 -10.93 -14.23 16.69
C ALA A 61 -12.03 -15.07 16.02
N VAL A 62 -12.09 -15.08 14.68
CA VAL A 62 -13.04 -15.91 13.93
C VAL A 62 -12.76 -17.40 14.17
N LEU A 63 -11.50 -17.82 14.10
CA LEU A 63 -11.13 -19.23 14.26
C LEU A 63 -11.25 -19.71 15.71
N GLU A 64 -10.91 -18.88 16.70
CA GLU A 64 -11.10 -19.16 18.14
C GLU A 64 -12.58 -19.40 18.44
N ASN A 65 -13.48 -18.53 17.96
CA ASN A 65 -14.93 -18.71 18.14
C ASN A 65 -15.45 -20.03 17.55
N VAL A 66 -14.88 -20.47 16.43
CA VAL A 66 -15.25 -21.75 15.81
C VAL A 66 -14.74 -22.94 16.63
N VAL A 67 -13.50 -22.88 17.10
CA VAL A 67 -12.89 -23.93 17.94
C VAL A 67 -13.60 -24.07 19.28
N ASP A 68 -13.97 -22.93 19.90
CA ASP A 68 -14.67 -22.89 21.19
C ASP A 68 -16.17 -23.27 21.06
N GLY A 69 -16.66 -23.51 19.84
CA GLY A 69 -18.06 -23.86 19.56
C GLY A 69 -19.04 -22.69 19.70
N VAL A 70 -18.54 -21.46 19.86
CA VAL A 70 -19.34 -20.22 19.92
C VAL A 70 -19.93 -19.89 18.56
N SER A 71 -19.23 -20.20 17.47
CA SER A 71 -19.68 -20.03 16.09
C SER A 71 -19.57 -21.33 15.30
N ALA A 72 -20.51 -21.57 14.38
CA ALA A 72 -20.44 -22.71 13.49
C ALA A 72 -19.38 -22.47 12.40
N ALA A 73 -18.75 -23.54 11.91
CA ALA A 73 -17.90 -23.51 10.72
C ALA A 73 -18.73 -23.42 9.43
N ASP A 74 -19.68 -22.49 9.39
CA ASP A 74 -20.55 -22.28 8.23
C ASP A 74 -19.82 -21.52 7.09
N PRO A 75 -20.37 -21.52 5.87
CA PRO A 75 -19.76 -20.86 4.74
C PRO A 75 -19.52 -19.35 4.93
N GLU A 76 -20.33 -18.63 5.70
CA GLU A 76 -20.15 -17.19 5.92
C GLU A 76 -18.99 -16.91 6.88
N THR A 77 -18.90 -17.68 7.96
CA THR A 77 -17.80 -17.62 8.92
C THR A 77 -16.48 -17.97 8.24
N MET A 78 -16.46 -19.02 7.42
CA MET A 78 -15.27 -19.41 6.65
C MET A 78 -14.91 -18.39 5.56
N ARG A 79 -15.89 -17.74 4.92
CA ARG A 79 -15.63 -16.61 4.00
C ARG A 79 -14.99 -15.43 4.71
N THR A 80 -15.36 -15.16 5.96
CA THR A 80 -14.75 -14.09 6.75
C THR A 80 -13.30 -14.38 7.04
N ALA A 81 -12.98 -15.62 7.44
CA ALA A 81 -11.59 -16.07 7.60
C ALA A 81 -10.80 -15.96 6.27
N LEU A 82 -11.37 -16.45 5.16
CA LEU A 82 -10.75 -16.37 3.85
C LEU A 82 -10.44 -14.93 3.43
N LYS A 83 -11.35 -13.98 3.65
CA LYS A 83 -11.13 -12.55 3.36
C LYS A 83 -9.93 -11.97 4.11
N GLN A 84 -9.70 -12.39 5.36
CA GLN A 84 -8.51 -11.94 6.11
C GLN A 84 -7.22 -12.52 5.52
N THR A 85 -7.23 -13.79 5.13
CA THR A 85 -6.09 -14.43 4.44
C THR A 85 -5.80 -13.77 3.10
N GLU A 86 -6.81 -13.44 2.30
CA GLU A 86 -6.65 -12.70 1.03
C GLU A 86 -6.08 -11.30 1.28
N ARG A 87 -6.52 -10.60 2.33
CA ARG A 87 -5.97 -9.28 2.70
C ARG A 87 -4.49 -9.39 3.09
N LEU A 88 -4.13 -10.42 3.86
CA LEU A 88 -2.72 -10.70 4.19
C LEU A 88 -1.89 -10.98 2.95
N GLY A 89 -2.40 -11.78 2.01
CA GLY A 89 -1.75 -12.05 0.73
C GLY A 89 -1.44 -10.77 -0.06
N ARG A 90 -2.44 -9.90 -0.23
CA ARG A 90 -2.26 -8.60 -0.91
C ARG A 90 -1.22 -7.71 -0.24
N LEU A 91 -1.18 -7.70 1.09
CA LEU A 91 -0.20 -6.91 1.84
C LEU A 91 1.22 -7.45 1.62
N VAL A 92 1.40 -8.78 1.64
CA VAL A 92 2.69 -9.43 1.35
C VAL A 92 3.14 -9.14 -0.09
N GLU A 93 2.24 -9.22 -1.07
CA GLU A 93 2.54 -8.88 -2.47
C GLU A 93 3.01 -7.43 -2.60
N THR A 94 2.31 -6.50 -1.95
CA THR A 94 2.69 -5.07 -1.94
C THR A 94 4.10 -4.86 -1.39
N LEU A 95 4.47 -5.61 -0.33
CA LEU A 95 5.82 -5.52 0.26
C LEU A 95 6.90 -6.14 -0.63
N LEU A 96 6.59 -7.24 -1.32
CA LEU A 96 7.50 -7.83 -2.29
C LEU A 96 7.72 -6.90 -3.49
N ASP A 97 6.67 -6.22 -3.95
CA ASP A 97 6.76 -5.23 -5.03
C ASP A 97 7.59 -4.02 -4.60
N LEU A 98 7.36 -3.47 -3.40
CA LEU A 98 8.19 -2.41 -2.85
C LEU A 98 9.66 -2.82 -2.75
N SER A 99 9.93 -4.03 -2.23
CA SER A 99 11.29 -4.57 -2.16
C SER A 99 11.94 -4.67 -3.54
N ARG A 100 11.20 -5.03 -4.59
CA ARG A 100 11.74 -5.09 -5.96
C ARG A 100 12.05 -3.70 -6.52
N LEU A 101 11.21 -2.71 -6.20
CA LEU A 101 11.42 -1.32 -6.59
C LEU A 101 12.68 -0.74 -5.93
N ASP A 102 12.87 -0.96 -4.62
CA ASP A 102 14.03 -0.44 -3.86
C ASP A 102 15.38 -0.99 -4.36
N HIS A 103 15.40 -2.23 -4.87
CA HIS A 103 16.62 -2.84 -5.41
C HIS A 103 16.88 -2.46 -6.87
N GLY A 104 16.08 -1.55 -7.46
CA GLY A 104 16.18 -1.19 -8.88
C GLY A 104 15.89 -2.35 -9.83
N ALA A 105 15.26 -3.42 -9.34
CA ALA A 105 15.00 -4.64 -10.10
C ALA A 105 13.87 -4.48 -11.13
N VAL A 106 13.16 -3.34 -11.10
CA VAL A 106 12.08 -3.02 -12.04
C VAL A 106 12.50 -1.82 -12.90
N PRO A 107 13.00 -2.05 -14.13
CA PRO A 107 13.34 -0.95 -15.02
C PRO A 107 12.07 -0.21 -15.46
N LEU A 108 12.02 1.10 -15.21
CA LEU A 108 10.93 1.96 -15.68
C LEU A 108 10.98 2.06 -17.21
N ARG A 109 9.92 1.57 -17.87
CA ARG A 109 9.75 1.70 -19.32
C ARG A 109 8.88 2.90 -19.63
N ALA A 110 9.49 4.08 -19.64
CA ALA A 110 8.83 5.30 -20.07
C ALA A 110 8.42 5.18 -21.55
N ARG A 111 7.12 5.35 -21.84
CA ARG A 111 6.58 5.39 -23.19
C ARG A 111 5.47 6.43 -23.26
N SER A 112 5.35 7.09 -24.41
CA SER A 112 4.14 7.87 -24.70
C SER A 112 2.96 6.92 -24.84
N PHE A 113 1.82 7.28 -24.26
CA PHE A 113 0.57 6.54 -24.38
C PHE A 113 -0.60 7.51 -24.41
N GLU A 114 -1.68 7.12 -25.06
CA GLU A 114 -2.91 7.90 -25.04
C GLU A 114 -3.63 7.71 -23.70
N VAL A 115 -3.85 8.81 -22.98
CA VAL A 115 -4.46 8.81 -21.65
C VAL A 115 -5.90 8.28 -21.72
N TRP A 116 -6.66 8.65 -22.75
CA TRP A 116 -8.08 8.30 -22.85
C TRP A 116 -8.33 6.78 -23.01
N PRO A 117 -7.72 6.07 -23.98
CA PRO A 117 -7.85 4.62 -24.07
C PRO A 117 -7.36 3.89 -22.82
N TYR A 118 -6.29 4.38 -22.19
CA TYR A 118 -5.75 3.78 -20.98
C TYR A 118 -6.73 3.89 -19.80
N LEU A 119 -7.22 5.09 -19.50
CA LEU A 119 -8.21 5.31 -18.44
C LEU A 119 -9.52 4.56 -18.72
N SER A 120 -9.98 4.55 -19.98
CA SER A 120 -11.18 3.81 -20.37
C SER A 120 -11.04 2.30 -20.11
N GLY A 121 -9.85 1.74 -20.39
CA GLY A 121 -9.54 0.34 -20.08
C GLY A 121 -9.59 0.05 -18.58
N VAL A 122 -8.96 0.90 -17.77
CA VAL A 122 -8.95 0.79 -16.30
C VAL A 122 -10.36 0.90 -15.72
N LEU A 123 -11.17 1.86 -16.19
CA LEU A 123 -12.55 2.05 -15.75
C LEU A 123 -13.41 0.83 -16.07
N LYS A 124 -13.25 0.25 -17.27
CA LYS A 124 -13.96 -0.96 -17.67
C LYS A 124 -13.61 -2.15 -16.77
N GLU A 125 -12.33 -2.34 -16.46
CA GLU A 125 -11.87 -3.38 -15.54
C GLU A 125 -12.42 -3.18 -14.12
N ALA A 126 -12.36 -1.96 -13.59
CA ALA A 126 -12.90 -1.62 -12.27
C ALA A 126 -14.42 -1.86 -12.19
N GLN A 127 -15.17 -1.49 -13.24
CA GLN A 127 -16.60 -1.73 -13.33
C GLN A 127 -16.94 -3.22 -13.43
N LEU A 128 -16.11 -4.04 -14.11
CA LEU A 128 -16.31 -5.49 -14.19
C LEU A 128 -16.16 -6.16 -12.82
N THR A 129 -15.15 -5.77 -12.05
CA THR A 129 -14.95 -6.25 -10.68
C THR A 129 -16.08 -5.77 -9.76
N GLY A 130 -16.49 -4.51 -9.87
CA GLY A 130 -17.65 -3.95 -9.14
C GLY A 130 -18.97 -4.65 -9.46
N ALA A 131 -19.22 -4.95 -10.75
CA ALA A 131 -20.41 -5.66 -11.20
C ALA A 131 -20.42 -7.14 -10.77
N ALA A 132 -19.26 -7.80 -10.73
CA ALA A 132 -19.12 -9.16 -10.21
C ALA A 132 -19.40 -9.21 -8.69
N VAL A 133 -18.94 -8.19 -7.94
CA VAL A 133 -19.25 -8.03 -6.51
C VAL A 133 -20.74 -7.72 -6.30
N ALA A 134 -21.33 -6.86 -7.14
CA ALA A 134 -22.76 -6.55 -7.08
C ALA A 134 -23.65 -7.77 -7.40
N ARG A 135 -23.32 -8.57 -8.42
CA ARG A 135 -24.05 -9.82 -8.74
C ARG A 135 -23.93 -10.87 -7.65
N ARG A 136 -22.79 -10.95 -6.95
CA ARG A 136 -22.61 -11.86 -5.81
C ARG A 136 -23.42 -11.42 -4.59
N LYS A 137 -23.54 -10.10 -4.35
CA LYS A 137 -24.42 -9.54 -3.31
C LYS A 137 -25.91 -9.80 -3.60
N LEU A 138 -26.34 -9.63 -4.85
CA LEU A 138 -27.71 -9.94 -5.28
C LEU A 138 -28.09 -11.43 -5.12
N ALA A 139 -27.11 -12.34 -5.19
CA ALA A 139 -27.31 -13.76 -4.92
C ALA A 139 -27.25 -14.13 -3.42
N SER A 140 -26.83 -13.19 -2.55
CA SER A 140 -26.52 -13.43 -1.14
C SER A 140 -27.49 -12.77 -0.15
N GLU A 141 -28.36 -11.85 -0.58
CA GLU A 141 -29.23 -11.09 0.33
C GLU A 141 -30.72 -11.19 -0.06
N SER A 142 -31.41 -12.20 0.50
CA SER A 142 -32.77 -11.98 1.01
C SER A 142 -32.62 -11.30 2.37
N GLY A 143 -32.64 -9.96 2.38
CA GLY A 143 -32.84 -9.16 3.59
C GLY A 143 -31.59 -8.56 4.22
N SER A 144 -31.08 -7.46 3.66
CA SER A 144 -30.57 -6.33 4.46
C SER A 144 -30.47 -5.07 3.59
N HIS A 145 -30.94 -3.94 4.11
CA HIS A 145 -30.95 -2.65 3.40
C HIS A 145 -29.53 -2.12 3.21
N THR A 146 -29.11 -1.88 1.96
CA THR A 146 -27.95 -1.01 1.68
C THR A 146 -28.39 0.22 0.89
N ARG A 147 -28.06 1.40 1.42
CA ARG A 147 -28.18 2.71 0.77
C ARG A 147 -27.46 2.70 -0.58
N SER A 148 -28.18 3.10 -1.63
CA SER A 148 -27.75 3.18 -3.03
C SER A 148 -27.15 4.54 -3.40
N ASP A 149 -26.71 5.33 -2.41
CA ASP A 149 -26.55 6.78 -2.58
C ASP A 149 -25.21 7.20 -3.20
N VAL A 150 -24.37 6.25 -3.62
CA VAL A 150 -23.13 6.57 -4.35
C VAL A 150 -23.31 6.20 -5.83
N ALA A 151 -23.98 7.09 -6.55
CA ALA A 151 -23.82 7.17 -7.99
C ALA A 151 -22.46 7.82 -8.26
N LEU A 152 -21.48 7.04 -8.73
CA LEU A 152 -20.27 7.60 -9.32
C LEU A 152 -20.68 8.24 -10.66
N ALA A 153 -21.20 9.47 -10.61
CA ALA A 153 -21.46 10.28 -11.79
C ALA A 153 -20.12 10.84 -12.27
N LEU A 154 -19.37 10.00 -13.00
CA LEU A 154 -18.27 10.46 -13.83
C LEU A 154 -18.91 11.00 -15.11
N ASP A 155 -19.17 12.30 -15.15
CA ASP A 155 -19.48 12.99 -16.40
C ASP A 155 -18.19 13.04 -17.23
N VAL A 156 -18.10 12.13 -18.20
CA VAL A 156 -16.96 12.04 -19.10
C VAL A 156 -17.46 12.34 -20.49
N SER A 157 -17.38 13.60 -20.88
CA SER A 157 -17.55 14.02 -22.26
C SER A 157 -16.18 14.05 -22.94
N PRO A 158 -15.89 13.20 -23.94
CA PRO A 158 -14.83 13.46 -24.89
C PRO A 158 -15.47 14.27 -26.04
N PRO A 159 -15.09 15.54 -26.30
CA PRO A 159 -15.55 16.21 -27.50
C PRO A 159 -14.70 15.86 -28.74
N GLU A 160 -13.79 14.88 -28.65
CA GLU A 160 -12.68 14.69 -29.59
C GLU A 160 -11.64 15.81 -29.46
N LEU A 161 -10.37 15.46 -29.70
CA LEU A 161 -9.54 16.16 -30.69
C LEU A 161 -10.05 17.55 -31.11
N THR A 162 -9.87 18.58 -30.28
CA THR A 162 -10.02 19.98 -30.72
C THR A 162 -9.05 20.89 -29.97
N ALA A 163 -7.77 20.77 -30.33
CA ALA A 163 -6.85 21.86 -30.69
C ALA A 163 -5.43 21.29 -30.84
#